data_AF-A0A0H5S6M2-F1
#
_entry.id   AF-A0A0H5S6M2-F1
#
_cell.length_a   1.000
_cell.length_b   1.000
_cell.length_c   1.000
_cell.angle_alpha   90.00
_cell.angle_beta   90.00
_cell.angle_gamma   90.00
#
_symmetry.space_group_name_H-M   'P 1'
#
loop_
_entity.id
_entity.type
_entity.pdbx_description
1 polymer ?
#
loop_
_entity_poly.entity_id
_entity_poly.type
_entity_poly.pdbx_seq_one_letter_code
_entity_poly.pdbx_strand_id
1 'polypeptide(L)'
;MVLSRFWLLTFILHLTQSLLLLKRGLRDREIIDNERNNCTLQFTCKQQHDNYYEYLSACRKKDSNILYTNNGTKCDKGIQVALARFRNAVNETGWGILEVETFNGIDEITQAFAAGLLEGILTRQLITYHYRNTLERMCNGKEEYCNKLFAYLSKNLNWIKHTVKKKTEIDIYWKQYLKKEKIPGYATSFSSYPGSLTSLDDFILATSGLAIIETTINIFNRSLYNAIKPNGQLHCWIRSIIATKLANTAKQWMQIFARYNSGTYNNQWSIVDYKLFKPNEEIPTNNLLWVLEQAPYAFISTRGDLNPSNGTYEISEMGHRNSGSIDYKGTNYQLFKNLRFKAWSGPTYDPLPVFSWATTDIQVNHYGQPTIWQFKEIETEWETVLSK
;
A
#
# COMPACT_ATOMS: atom_id res chain seq x y z
N MET A 1 -15.70 9.64 0.89
CA MET A 1 -15.20 8.65 -0.07
C MET A 1 -14.15 9.30 -0.91
N VAL A 2 -12.88 9.03 -0.57
CA VAL A 2 -11.74 9.53 -1.32
C VAL A 2 -11.21 8.36 -2.13
N LEU A 3 -11.50 8.35 -3.43
CA LEU A 3 -11.26 7.24 -4.34
C LEU A 3 -10.20 7.56 -5.40
N SER A 4 -9.04 8.05 -4.97
CA SER A 4 -7.84 7.91 -5.81
C SER A 4 -7.14 6.65 -5.35
N ARG A 5 -7.01 5.64 -6.22
CA ARG A 5 -6.55 4.28 -5.91
C ARG A 5 -5.32 3.89 -6.73
N PHE A 6 -4.47 3.04 -6.17
CA PHE A 6 -3.29 2.51 -6.83
C PHE A 6 -3.15 1.02 -6.58
N TRP A 7 -2.57 0.32 -7.55
CA TRP A 7 -1.87 -0.94 -7.31
C TRP A 7 -0.41 -0.62 -7.09
N LEU A 8 0.24 -1.29 -6.13
CA LEU A 8 1.68 -1.20 -5.95
C LEU A 8 2.23 -2.63 -5.90
N LEU A 9 2.87 -3.09 -6.97
CA LEU A 9 3.78 -4.23 -6.90
C LEU A 9 5.09 -3.71 -6.32
N THR A 10 5.20 -3.57 -5.00
CA THR A 10 6.46 -3.09 -4.39
C THR A 10 7.41 -4.24 -4.15
N PHE A 11 8.55 -4.20 -4.83
CA PHE A 11 9.77 -4.76 -4.27
C PHE A 11 10.38 -3.73 -3.30
N ILE A 12 10.40 -4.12 -2.03
CA ILE A 12 11.18 -3.54 -0.93
C ILE A 12 10.67 -2.21 -0.38
N LEU A 13 10.00 -2.30 0.78
CA LEU A 13 10.15 -1.35 1.88
C LEU A 13 10.48 -2.08 3.20
N HIS A 14 11.67 -1.84 3.74
CA HIS A 14 12.06 -2.13 5.13
C HIS A 14 11.72 -0.98 6.06
N LEU A 15 11.45 -1.32 7.31
CA LEU A 15 11.18 -0.35 8.36
C LEU A 15 12.36 0.50 8.85
N THR A 16 13.55 0.25 8.34
CA THR A 16 14.69 1.15 8.51
C THR A 16 14.53 2.44 7.67
N GLN A 17 13.54 2.49 6.77
CA GLN A 17 13.62 3.30 5.55
C GLN A 17 12.84 4.61 5.54
N SER A 18 11.87 4.86 6.42
CA SER A 18 11.39 6.24 6.64
C SER A 18 12.47 7.13 7.27
N LEU A 19 13.59 6.54 7.73
CA LEU A 19 14.48 7.13 8.73
C LEU A 19 15.93 7.32 8.31
N LEU A 20 16.46 6.47 7.42
CA LEU A 20 17.66 6.84 6.69
C LEU A 20 17.37 7.93 5.67
N LEU A 21 16.22 7.92 5.00
CA LEU A 21 15.74 9.02 4.13
C LEU A 21 15.78 10.41 4.82
N LEU A 22 15.45 10.48 6.11
CA LEU A 22 15.37 11.72 6.88
C LEU A 22 16.66 12.16 7.63
N LYS A 23 17.69 11.31 7.77
CA LYS A 23 18.93 11.68 8.48
C LYS A 23 20.25 11.36 7.76
N ARG A 24 20.29 10.45 6.77
CA ARG A 24 21.51 10.09 6.02
C ARG A 24 21.33 10.07 4.49
N GLY A 25 20.14 9.74 4.00
CA GLY A 25 19.81 9.59 2.57
C GLY A 25 19.73 10.88 1.77
N LEU A 26 19.80 12.05 2.41
CA LEU A 26 19.88 13.36 1.75
C LEU A 26 21.20 14.11 2.03
N ARG A 27 22.04 13.64 2.97
CA ARG A 27 23.31 14.33 3.27
C ARG A 27 24.49 13.79 2.46
N ASP A 28 24.46 12.49 2.12
CA ASP A 28 25.56 11.83 1.38
C ASP A 28 25.15 11.39 -0.04
N ARG A 29 23.95 11.76 -0.50
CA ARG A 29 23.43 11.38 -1.83
C ARG A 29 22.94 12.62 -2.56
N GLU A 30 23.64 12.96 -3.63
CA GLU A 30 23.16 13.92 -4.60
C GLU A 30 22.17 13.20 -5.53
N ILE A 31 20.92 13.66 -5.57
CA ILE A 31 19.93 13.21 -6.55
C ILE A 31 20.00 14.20 -7.70
N ILE A 32 20.53 13.76 -8.83
CA ILE A 32 20.51 14.55 -10.04
C ILE A 32 19.29 14.09 -10.81
N ASP A 33 18.21 14.86 -10.66
CA ASP A 33 17.11 14.82 -11.61
C ASP A 33 17.59 15.51 -12.88
N ASN A 34 17.73 14.78 -13.98
CA ASN A 34 18.17 15.34 -15.25
C ASN A 34 17.12 16.27 -15.87
N GLU A 35 15.97 16.49 -15.23
CA GLU A 35 15.01 17.51 -15.60
C GLU A 35 15.13 18.77 -14.71
N ARG A 36 16.21 19.55 -14.91
CA ARG A 36 16.14 21.00 -14.69
C ARG A 36 15.91 21.70 -16.02
N ASN A 37 14.71 22.28 -16.13
CA ASN A 37 14.26 23.33 -17.06
C ASN A 37 13.56 22.88 -18.36
N ASN A 38 12.25 22.61 -18.26
CA ASN A 38 11.18 23.46 -18.83
C ASN A 38 9.88 22.65 -18.92
N CYS A 39 9.03 22.75 -17.90
CA CYS A 39 7.60 22.46 -18.04
C CYS A 39 6.81 23.71 -17.65
N THR A 40 6.92 24.73 -18.49
CA THR A 40 5.89 25.76 -18.61
C THR A 40 4.75 25.13 -19.40
N LEU A 41 3.56 25.12 -18.79
CA LEU A 41 2.28 24.67 -19.35
C LEU A 41 2.13 24.95 -20.85
N GLN A 42 2.30 23.92 -21.70
CA GLN A 42 1.63 23.81 -22.99
C GLN A 42 1.64 22.35 -23.46
N PHE A 43 0.44 21.77 -23.53
CA PHE A 43 0.20 20.42 -24.05
C PHE A 43 0.60 20.36 -25.53
N THR A 44 1.59 19.55 -25.87
CA THR A 44 1.73 18.87 -27.17
C THR A 44 2.79 17.79 -27.09
N CYS A 45 2.48 16.68 -26.41
CA CYS A 45 3.22 15.43 -26.62
C CYS A 45 2.62 14.69 -27.81
N LYS A 46 3.44 14.52 -28.86
CA LYS A 46 3.13 13.75 -30.07
C LYS A 46 2.77 12.31 -29.72
N GLN A 47 1.66 11.84 -30.27
CA GLN A 47 1.30 10.43 -30.37
C GLN A 47 2.31 9.69 -31.25
N GLN A 48 3.01 8.70 -30.69
CA GLN A 48 3.27 7.40 -31.34
C GLN A 48 4.10 6.53 -30.41
N HIS A 49 3.45 5.55 -29.78
CA HIS A 49 3.86 4.17 -29.54
C HIS A 49 2.70 3.55 -28.75
N ASP A 50 2.36 2.29 -28.99
CA ASP A 50 1.33 1.57 -28.25
C ASP A 50 1.82 1.41 -26.78
N ASN A 51 1.56 2.44 -25.95
CA ASN A 51 2.25 2.71 -24.69
C ASN A 51 1.35 2.38 -23.50
N TYR A 52 1.30 1.09 -23.15
CA TYR A 52 0.50 0.62 -22.02
C TYR A 52 1.04 1.10 -20.64
N TYR A 53 2.35 1.30 -20.49
CA TYR A 53 3.00 1.81 -19.27
C TYR A 53 3.96 2.98 -19.53
N GLU A 54 4.09 3.88 -18.56
CA GLU A 54 5.23 4.78 -18.38
C GLU A 54 6.34 4.06 -17.60
N TYR A 55 7.58 4.14 -18.07
CA TYR A 55 8.72 3.44 -17.47
C TYR A 55 9.76 4.42 -16.92
N LEU A 56 10.21 4.17 -15.69
CA LEU A 56 11.25 4.96 -15.04
C LEU A 56 12.25 4.06 -14.32
N SER A 57 13.52 4.23 -14.67
CA SER A 57 14.64 3.51 -14.07
C SER A 57 15.36 4.37 -13.03
N ALA A 58 15.73 3.78 -11.90
CA ALA A 58 16.64 4.38 -10.93
C ALA A 58 18.03 3.77 -11.10
N CYS A 59 19.03 4.62 -11.28
CA CYS A 59 20.37 4.27 -11.68
C CYS A 59 21.39 4.78 -10.67
N ARG A 60 22.40 3.96 -10.34
CA ARG A 60 23.55 4.41 -9.55
C ARG A 60 24.75 4.64 -10.47
N LYS A 61 25.40 5.80 -10.36
CA LYS A 61 26.70 6.02 -11.03
C LYS A 61 27.71 4.98 -10.53
N LYS A 62 28.56 4.48 -11.43
CA LYS A 62 29.64 3.54 -11.05
C LYS A 62 30.56 4.22 -10.04
N ASP A 63 30.99 3.46 -9.03
CA ASP A 63 31.91 3.90 -7.98
C ASP A 63 31.45 5.16 -7.20
N SER A 64 30.15 5.41 -7.16
CA SER A 64 29.55 6.57 -6.50
C SER A 64 28.24 6.19 -5.78
N ASN A 65 27.87 7.01 -4.79
CA ASN A 65 26.58 6.92 -4.10
C ASN A 65 25.48 7.79 -4.75
N ILE A 66 25.78 8.41 -5.89
CA ILE A 66 24.84 9.26 -6.63
C ILE A 66 23.82 8.40 -7.36
N LEU A 67 22.54 8.66 -7.07
CA LEU A 67 21.39 8.11 -7.77
C LEU A 67 20.85 9.14 -8.77
N TYR A 68 20.43 8.68 -9.94
CA TYR A 68 19.74 9.48 -10.94
C TYR A 68 18.64 8.63 -11.59
N THR A 69 17.67 9.28 -12.23
CA THR A 69 16.59 8.63 -12.95
C THR A 69 16.83 8.64 -14.46
N ASN A 70 16.36 7.61 -15.15
CA ASN A 70 16.38 7.53 -16.61
C ASN A 70 15.00 7.10 -17.11
N ASN A 71 14.47 7.78 -18.12
CA ASN A 71 13.23 7.38 -18.76
C ASN A 71 13.47 6.07 -19.54
N GLY A 72 12.53 5.14 -19.43
CA GLY A 72 12.65 3.82 -20.04
C GLY A 72 13.14 2.73 -19.08
N THR A 73 13.44 1.56 -19.65
CA THR A 73 13.58 0.31 -18.90
C THR A 73 15.01 -0.01 -18.46
N LYS A 74 16.00 0.81 -18.85
CA LYS A 74 17.42 0.53 -18.59
C LYS A 74 18.20 1.79 -18.26
N CYS A 75 19.22 1.63 -17.43
CA CYS A 75 20.25 2.63 -17.18
C CYS A 75 21.30 2.61 -18.28
N ASP A 76 21.42 3.68 -19.06
CA ASP A 76 22.43 3.76 -20.14
C ASP A 76 23.86 3.83 -19.59
N LYS A 77 24.05 4.50 -18.45
CA LYS A 77 25.37 4.74 -17.83
C LYS A 77 25.34 4.48 -16.32
N GLY A 78 25.35 3.23 -15.90
CA GLY A 78 25.39 2.95 -14.46
C GLY A 78 24.95 1.56 -14.10
N ILE A 79 24.64 1.37 -12.82
CA ILE A 79 24.06 0.15 -12.29
C ILE A 79 22.56 0.37 -12.15
N GLN A 80 21.76 -0.52 -12.73
CA GLN A 80 20.32 -0.54 -12.53
C GLN A 80 20.02 -0.88 -11.07
N VAL A 81 19.31 0.00 -10.37
CA VAL A 81 18.92 -0.21 -8.96
C VAL A 81 17.47 -0.66 -8.88
N ALA A 82 16.58 0.01 -9.61
CA ALA A 82 15.16 -0.30 -9.65
C ALA A 82 14.56 0.12 -11.00
N LEU A 83 13.42 -0.48 -11.36
CA LEU A 83 12.61 -0.10 -12.51
C LEU A 83 11.15 -0.04 -12.04
N ALA A 84 10.46 1.03 -12.38
CA ALA A 84 9.05 1.19 -12.15
C ALA A 84 8.29 1.33 -13.46
N ARG A 85 7.08 0.77 -13.49
CA ARG A 85 6.13 0.80 -14.61
C ARG A 85 4.82 1.34 -14.09
N PHE A 86 4.29 2.40 -14.67
CA PHE A 86 3.04 2.99 -14.21
C PHE A 86 2.03 3.20 -15.34
N ARG A 87 0.80 2.72 -15.15
CA ARG A 87 -0.33 2.98 -16.03
C ARG A 87 -1.43 3.68 -15.25
N ASN A 88 -1.71 4.92 -15.61
CA ASN A 88 -2.84 5.65 -15.05
C ASN A 88 -4.14 5.28 -15.79
N ALA A 89 -4.77 4.17 -15.43
CA ALA A 89 -6.05 3.72 -16.00
C ALA A 89 -7.26 4.14 -15.14
N VAL A 90 -7.13 5.15 -14.27
CA VAL A 90 -8.19 5.53 -13.32
C VAL A 90 -9.50 5.90 -14.01
N ASN A 91 -9.44 6.59 -15.15
CA ASN A 91 -10.65 6.95 -15.92
C ASN A 91 -11.22 5.77 -16.72
N GLU A 92 -10.43 4.74 -16.99
CA GLU A 92 -10.82 3.59 -17.80
C GLU A 92 -11.39 2.46 -16.95
N THR A 93 -10.76 2.18 -15.80
CA THR A 93 -11.03 1.01 -14.96
C THR A 93 -11.27 1.35 -13.48
N GLY A 94 -11.08 2.62 -13.10
CA GLY A 94 -11.09 3.04 -11.70
C GLY A 94 -9.80 2.70 -10.94
N TRP A 95 -8.73 2.31 -11.63
CA TRP A 95 -7.46 1.89 -11.04
C TRP A 95 -6.22 2.48 -11.73
N GLY A 96 -5.20 2.89 -10.96
CA GLY A 96 -3.84 3.07 -11.47
C GLY A 96 -2.98 1.84 -11.19
N ILE A 97 -2.17 1.37 -12.14
CA ILE A 97 -1.36 0.14 -12.02
C ILE A 97 0.12 0.50 -11.93
N LEU A 98 0.77 0.25 -10.79
CA LEU A 98 2.21 0.46 -10.61
C LEU A 98 2.92 -0.85 -10.28
N GLU A 99 3.96 -1.16 -11.05
CA GLU A 99 4.93 -2.21 -10.75
C GLU A 99 6.28 -1.59 -10.42
N VAL A 100 6.94 -2.06 -9.36
CA VAL A 100 8.28 -1.61 -8.97
C VAL A 100 9.14 -2.83 -8.68
N GLU A 101 10.17 -3.04 -9.50
CA GLU A 101 11.16 -4.09 -9.30
C GLU A 101 12.51 -3.49 -8.88
N THR A 102 13.26 -4.24 -8.07
CA THR A 102 14.61 -3.86 -7.63
C THR A 102 15.60 -4.93 -8.06
N PHE A 103 16.82 -4.52 -8.38
CA PHE A 103 17.84 -5.40 -8.95
C PHE A 103 18.98 -5.66 -7.96
N ASN A 104 19.45 -6.90 -7.93
CA ASN A 104 20.57 -7.35 -7.10
C ASN A 104 21.88 -6.63 -7.45
N GLY A 105 22.85 -6.72 -6.55
CA GLY A 105 24.19 -6.12 -6.74
C GLY A 105 24.35 -4.74 -6.12
N ILE A 106 23.30 -4.24 -5.46
CA ILE A 106 23.28 -2.97 -4.73
C ILE A 106 22.71 -3.22 -3.33
N ASP A 107 23.12 -2.42 -2.35
CA ASP A 107 22.64 -2.54 -0.98
C ASP A 107 21.11 -2.31 -0.90
N GLU A 108 20.47 -3.05 0.00
CA GLU A 108 19.02 -3.12 0.13
C GLU A 108 18.40 -1.77 0.54
N ILE A 109 19.19 -0.91 1.20
CA ILE A 109 18.76 0.46 1.56
C ILE A 109 18.63 1.31 0.31
N THR A 110 19.62 1.25 -0.58
CA THR A 110 19.58 1.95 -1.86
C THR A 110 18.47 1.43 -2.76
N GLN A 111 18.24 0.11 -2.82
CA GLN A 111 17.15 -0.48 -3.58
C GLN A 111 15.78 0.04 -3.14
N ALA A 112 15.52 0.07 -1.84
CA ALA A 112 14.24 0.51 -1.34
C ALA A 112 14.02 2.02 -1.43
N PHE A 113 15.09 2.80 -1.25
CA PHE A 113 15.07 4.22 -1.52
C PHE A 113 14.68 4.48 -2.98
N ALA A 114 15.30 3.74 -3.91
CA ALA A 114 15.00 3.84 -5.32
C ALA A 114 13.56 3.43 -5.63
N ALA A 115 13.04 2.36 -5.02
CA ALA A 115 11.65 1.95 -5.17
C ALA A 115 10.66 3.07 -4.80
N GLY A 116 10.83 3.66 -3.61
CA GLY A 116 10.00 4.78 -3.16
C GLY A 116 10.20 6.07 -3.97
N LEU A 117 11.41 6.33 -4.45
CA LEU A 117 11.69 7.45 -5.35
C LEU A 117 10.91 7.32 -6.66
N LEU A 118 10.96 6.14 -7.28
CA LEU A 118 10.29 5.87 -8.56
C LEU A 118 8.77 5.93 -8.41
N GLU A 119 8.21 5.33 -7.35
CA GLU A 119 6.79 5.50 -7.00
C GLU A 119 6.44 6.99 -6.88
N GLY A 120 7.19 7.72 -6.07
CA GLY A 120 6.93 9.14 -5.78
C GLY A 120 6.95 10.01 -7.04
N ILE A 121 7.81 9.70 -8.02
CA ILE A 121 7.88 10.43 -9.29
C ILE A 121 6.71 10.06 -10.20
N LEU A 122 6.56 8.77 -10.53
CA LEU A 122 5.54 8.30 -11.48
C LEU A 122 4.11 8.59 -11.01
N THR A 123 3.90 8.64 -9.69
CA THR A 123 2.57 8.78 -9.09
C THR A 123 2.30 10.15 -8.47
N ARG A 124 3.23 11.12 -8.63
CA ARG A 124 3.22 12.44 -7.97
C ARG A 124 1.89 13.18 -8.07
N GLN A 125 1.28 13.18 -9.26
CA GLN A 125 0.01 13.87 -9.48
C GLN A 125 -1.12 13.26 -8.65
N LEU A 126 -1.24 11.93 -8.66
CA LEU A 126 -2.29 11.25 -7.92
C LEU A 126 -2.01 11.22 -6.41
N ILE A 127 -0.74 11.24 -5.95
CA ILE A 127 -0.38 11.49 -4.55
C ILE A 127 -0.94 12.84 -4.10
N THR A 128 -0.74 13.87 -4.92
CA THR A 128 -1.26 15.22 -4.64
C THR A 128 -2.78 15.21 -4.55
N TYR A 129 -3.47 14.58 -5.50
CA TYR A 129 -4.92 14.44 -5.46
C TYR A 129 -5.41 13.68 -4.23
N HIS A 130 -4.75 12.57 -3.87
CA HIS A 130 -5.10 11.82 -2.67
C HIS A 130 -4.99 12.67 -1.42
N TYR A 131 -3.84 13.33 -1.21
CA TYR A 131 -3.61 14.19 -0.06
C TYR A 131 -4.68 15.28 0.07
N ARG A 132 -5.04 15.94 -1.05
CA ARG A 132 -6.06 17.01 -1.07
C ARG A 132 -7.48 16.49 -0.81
N ASN A 133 -7.73 15.23 -1.17
CA ASN A 133 -9.01 14.61 -0.93
C ASN A 133 -9.12 14.04 0.50
N THR A 134 -8.05 13.49 1.09
CA THR A 134 -8.06 12.83 2.42
C THR A 134 -7.54 13.69 3.57
N LEU A 135 -6.31 14.18 3.47
CA LEU A 135 -5.52 14.63 4.62
C LEU A 135 -5.37 16.14 4.74
N GLU A 136 -5.50 16.90 3.63
CA GLU A 136 -5.26 18.35 3.58
C GLU A 136 -6.02 19.13 4.66
N ARG A 137 -7.24 18.69 5.00
CA ARG A 137 -8.12 19.36 5.98
C ARG A 137 -8.21 18.64 7.32
N MET A 138 -7.43 17.58 7.54
CA MET A 138 -7.55 16.69 8.71
C MET A 138 -7.41 17.44 10.06
N CYS A 139 -6.55 18.46 10.11
CA CYS A 139 -6.26 19.21 11.33
C CYS A 139 -7.03 20.53 11.48
N ASN A 140 -7.90 20.88 10.54
CA ASN A 140 -8.63 22.14 10.58
C ASN A 140 -9.59 22.15 11.79
N GLY A 141 -9.42 23.13 12.70
CA GLY A 141 -10.21 23.23 13.91
C GLY A 141 -9.96 22.11 14.94
N LYS A 142 -8.84 21.38 14.80
CA LYS A 142 -8.44 20.28 15.69
C LYS A 142 -6.95 20.39 16.06
N GLU A 143 -6.42 21.60 16.20
CA GLU A 143 -4.98 21.83 16.39
C GLU A 143 -4.44 21.14 17.64
N GLU A 144 -5.18 21.19 18.77
CA GLU A 144 -4.76 20.55 20.01
C GLU A 144 -4.59 19.03 19.85
N TYR A 145 -5.56 18.38 19.20
CA TYR A 145 -5.49 16.95 18.88
C TYR A 145 -4.29 16.65 17.97
N CYS A 146 -4.11 17.44 16.90
CA CYS A 146 -3.01 17.24 15.96
C CYS A 146 -1.64 17.48 16.61
N ASN A 147 -1.50 18.41 17.54
CA ASN A 147 -0.28 18.63 18.31
C ASN A 147 0.04 17.41 19.20
N LYS A 148 -0.97 16.85 19.87
CA LYS A 148 -0.81 15.61 20.66
C LYS A 148 -0.42 14.43 19.76
N LEU A 149 -1.07 14.29 18.61
CA LEU A 149 -0.78 13.25 17.63
C LEU A 149 0.66 13.39 17.09
N PHE A 150 1.07 14.59 16.69
CA PHE A 150 2.42 14.85 16.21
C PHE A 150 3.48 14.54 17.27
N ALA A 151 3.23 14.91 18.53
CA ALA A 151 4.12 14.58 19.64
C ALA A 151 4.21 13.06 19.87
N TYR A 152 3.09 12.34 19.80
CA TYR A 152 3.06 10.88 19.88
C TYR A 152 3.86 10.24 18.75
N LEU A 153 3.56 10.60 17.49
CA LEU A 153 4.22 10.05 16.30
C LEU A 153 5.72 10.35 16.31
N SER A 154 6.12 11.57 16.71
CA SER A 154 7.53 11.94 16.83
C SER A 154 8.28 11.11 17.87
N LYS A 155 7.66 10.86 19.03
CA LYS A 155 8.23 9.99 20.07
C LYS A 155 8.35 8.54 19.56
N ASN A 156 7.30 8.01 18.93
CA ASN A 156 7.30 6.67 18.36
C ASN A 156 8.39 6.51 17.29
N LEU A 157 8.46 7.44 16.34
CA LEU A 157 9.46 7.45 15.29
C LEU A 157 10.88 7.49 15.87
N ASN A 158 11.13 8.28 16.91
CA ASN A 158 12.42 8.32 17.60
C ASN A 158 12.76 7.00 18.29
N TRP A 159 11.78 6.33 18.91
CA TRP A 159 11.97 5.00 19.49
C TRP A 159 12.28 3.96 18.41
N ILE A 160 11.58 3.98 17.27
CA ILE A 160 11.86 3.12 16.11
C ILE A 160 13.30 3.34 15.63
N LYS A 161 13.72 4.60 15.42
CA LYS A 161 15.11 4.95 15.03
C LYS A 161 16.14 4.32 15.96
N HIS A 162 15.95 4.44 17.27
CA HIS A 162 16.88 3.90 18.25
C HIS A 162 16.87 2.37 18.26
N THR A 163 15.71 1.76 18.12
CA THR A 163 15.57 0.30 18.15
C THR A 163 16.20 -0.36 16.93
N VAL A 164 15.97 0.21 15.74
CA VAL A 164 16.63 -0.21 14.48
C VAL A 164 18.15 -0.20 14.65
N LYS A 165 18.74 0.90 15.12
CA LYS A 165 20.20 0.99 15.30
C LYS A 165 20.77 -0.08 16.22
N LYS A 166 20.02 -0.51 17.23
CA LYS A 166 20.47 -1.50 18.22
C LYS A 166 20.22 -2.94 17.80
N LYS A 167 19.12 -3.21 17.09
CA LYS A 167 18.62 -4.57 16.85
C LYS A 167 18.84 -5.09 15.43
N THR A 168 19.20 -4.25 14.47
CA THR A 168 19.35 -4.64 13.05
C THR A 168 20.35 -5.79 12.86
N GLU A 169 21.45 -5.83 13.62
CA GLU A 169 22.46 -6.88 13.44
C GLU A 169 22.07 -8.24 14.05
N ILE A 170 21.11 -8.27 14.99
CA ILE A 170 20.82 -9.44 15.82
C ILE A 170 19.38 -9.96 15.74
N ASP A 171 18.45 -9.19 15.18
CA ASP A 171 17.04 -9.56 15.09
C ASP A 171 16.53 -9.37 13.65
N ILE A 172 16.18 -10.48 13.00
CA ILE A 172 15.67 -10.48 11.62
C ILE A 172 14.42 -9.62 11.47
N TYR A 173 13.64 -9.43 12.54
CA TYR A 173 12.48 -8.54 12.55
C TYR A 173 12.86 -7.07 12.33
N TRP A 174 14.03 -6.64 12.80
CA TRP A 174 14.49 -5.26 12.59
C TRP A 174 15.39 -5.14 11.36
N LYS A 175 16.04 -6.25 10.99
CA LYS A 175 16.88 -6.35 9.79
C LYS A 175 16.09 -6.41 8.50
N GLN A 176 15.05 -7.24 8.47
CA GLN A 176 14.15 -7.46 7.35
C GLN A 176 14.79 -7.99 6.05
N TYR A 177 16.06 -8.43 6.03
CA TYR A 177 16.74 -9.08 4.89
C TYR A 177 17.65 -10.23 5.33
N LEU A 178 17.83 -11.22 4.46
CA LEU A 178 18.69 -12.38 4.68
C LEU A 178 19.90 -12.33 3.74
N LYS A 179 21.11 -12.39 4.27
CA LYS A 179 22.36 -12.26 3.48
C LYS A 179 22.62 -13.42 2.51
N LYS A 180 21.99 -14.58 2.72
CA LYS A 180 22.26 -15.83 1.98
C LYS A 180 21.01 -16.53 1.44
N GLU A 181 19.83 -16.06 1.78
CA GLU A 181 18.56 -16.71 1.44
C GLU A 181 17.59 -15.68 0.88
N LYS A 182 16.75 -16.10 -0.06
CA LYS A 182 15.65 -15.27 -0.56
C LYS A 182 14.62 -15.17 0.56
N ILE A 183 14.19 -13.95 0.86
CA ILE A 183 13.10 -13.75 1.81
C ILE A 183 11.82 -14.39 1.27
N PRO A 184 10.98 -15.06 2.09
CA PRO A 184 9.78 -15.73 1.60
C PRO A 184 8.84 -14.81 0.82
N GLY A 185 8.44 -13.68 1.39
CA GLY A 185 7.61 -12.65 0.76
C GLY A 185 8.44 -11.59 0.04
N TYR A 186 9.40 -11.99 -0.78
CA TYR A 186 10.28 -11.05 -1.49
C TYR A 186 9.54 -10.22 -2.56
N ALA A 187 8.42 -10.72 -3.09
CA ALA A 187 7.51 -9.95 -3.93
C ALA A 187 6.07 -10.05 -3.40
N THR A 188 5.32 -8.96 -3.58
CA THR A 188 3.92 -8.86 -3.17
C THR A 188 3.10 -8.13 -4.22
N SER A 189 1.82 -8.49 -4.30
CA SER A 189 0.82 -7.74 -5.06
C SER A 189 -0.37 -7.41 -4.17
N PHE A 190 -0.83 -6.17 -4.18
CA PHE A 190 -1.87 -5.70 -3.27
C PHE A 190 -2.61 -4.45 -3.77
N SER A 191 -3.86 -4.25 -3.31
CA SER A 191 -4.60 -3.00 -3.51
C SER A 191 -4.07 -1.91 -2.59
N SER A 192 -3.91 -0.70 -3.10
CA SER A 192 -3.32 0.42 -2.37
C SER A 192 -3.94 1.76 -2.78
N TYR A 193 -3.33 2.82 -2.26
CA TYR A 193 -3.67 4.21 -2.49
C TYR A 193 -2.41 5.02 -2.83
N PRO A 194 -2.56 6.17 -3.49
CA PRO A 194 -1.44 7.02 -3.91
C PRO A 194 -0.53 7.37 -2.73
N GLY A 195 0.76 7.01 -2.80
CA GLY A 195 1.75 7.29 -1.75
C GLY A 195 1.61 6.41 -0.49
N SER A 196 0.75 5.39 -0.55
CA SER A 196 0.63 4.37 0.49
C SER A 196 1.47 3.16 0.11
N LEU A 197 2.45 2.88 0.97
CA LEU A 197 3.49 1.87 0.79
C LEU A 197 3.05 0.44 1.18
N THR A 198 1.81 0.31 1.62
CA THR A 198 1.14 -0.93 1.99
C THR A 198 -0.28 -0.85 1.49
N SER A 199 -0.94 -1.99 1.44
CA SER A 199 -2.39 -1.99 1.40
C SER A 199 -2.96 -1.22 2.58
N LEU A 200 -4.06 -0.51 2.35
CA LEU A 200 -4.89 0.07 3.41
C LEU A 200 -6.24 -0.64 3.53
N ASP A 201 -6.56 -1.58 2.63
CA ASP A 201 -7.87 -2.23 2.57
C ASP A 201 -8.14 -3.30 3.65
N ASP A 202 -7.30 -4.30 4.01
CA ASP A 202 -6.12 -4.86 3.33
C ASP A 202 -6.40 -6.07 2.41
N PHE A 203 -5.73 -6.15 1.25
CA PHE A 203 -5.67 -7.35 0.39
C PHE A 203 -4.27 -7.54 -0.19
N ILE A 204 -3.55 -8.60 0.21
CA ILE A 204 -2.13 -8.81 -0.12
C ILE A 204 -1.87 -10.25 -0.53
N LEU A 205 -1.21 -10.44 -1.67
CA LEU A 205 -0.68 -11.72 -2.13
C LEU A 205 0.84 -11.67 -2.07
N ALA A 206 1.48 -12.71 -1.52
CA ALA A 206 2.93 -12.77 -1.35
C ALA A 206 3.55 -14.02 -1.96
N THR A 207 4.79 -13.90 -2.46
CA THR A 207 5.57 -15.03 -3.01
C THR A 207 5.81 -16.17 -2.03
N SER A 208 5.63 -15.94 -0.73
CA SER A 208 5.66 -16.97 0.31
C SER A 208 4.49 -17.96 0.22
N GLY A 209 3.56 -17.75 -0.72
CA GLY A 209 2.38 -18.58 -0.87
C GLY A 209 1.23 -18.16 0.05
N LEU A 210 1.32 -16.97 0.66
CA LEU A 210 0.31 -16.44 1.58
C LEU A 210 -0.58 -15.41 0.87
N ALA A 211 -1.89 -15.56 1.04
CA ALA A 211 -2.87 -14.52 0.76
C ALA A 211 -3.42 -14.00 2.08
N ILE A 212 -3.36 -12.68 2.25
CA ILE A 212 -3.64 -11.99 3.50
C ILE A 212 -4.74 -10.96 3.24
N ILE A 213 -5.82 -11.03 4.02
CA ILE A 213 -6.87 -10.02 4.04
C ILE A 213 -7.17 -9.64 5.49
N GLU A 214 -7.79 -8.49 5.67
CA GLU A 214 -8.35 -8.13 6.96
C GLU A 214 -9.68 -7.38 6.84
N THR A 215 -10.40 -7.32 7.96
CA THR A 215 -11.49 -6.38 8.14
C THR A 215 -11.34 -5.67 9.47
N THR A 216 -11.41 -4.34 9.44
CA THR A 216 -11.24 -3.50 10.63
C THR A 216 -12.33 -3.76 11.64
N ILE A 217 -11.96 -3.67 12.91
CA ILE A 217 -12.85 -3.87 14.04
C ILE A 217 -12.80 -2.67 14.99
N ASN A 218 -13.92 -2.41 15.66
CA ASN A 218 -14.05 -1.27 16.55
C ASN A 218 -13.80 -1.65 18.02
N ILE A 219 -12.96 -0.86 18.69
CA ILE A 219 -12.73 -0.99 20.13
C ILE A 219 -13.66 -0.03 20.87
N PHE A 220 -14.75 -0.58 21.41
CA PHE A 220 -15.72 0.19 22.19
C PHE A 220 -15.28 0.43 23.64
N ASN A 221 -14.47 -0.48 24.20
CA ASN A 221 -13.92 -0.29 25.54
C ASN A 221 -12.76 0.72 25.53
N ARG A 222 -13.08 1.99 25.77
CA ARG A 222 -12.13 3.11 25.72
C ARG A 222 -10.98 2.99 26.74
N SER A 223 -11.15 2.22 27.82
CA SER A 223 -10.06 2.02 28.80
C SER A 223 -8.83 1.34 28.19
N LEU A 224 -9.00 0.57 27.11
CA LEU A 224 -7.92 -0.08 26.38
C LEU A 224 -6.98 0.90 25.67
N TYR A 225 -7.45 2.12 25.37
CA TYR A 225 -6.60 3.14 24.75
C TYR A 225 -5.45 3.61 25.67
N ASN A 226 -5.56 3.39 26.99
CA ASN A 226 -4.47 3.64 27.94
C ASN A 226 -3.25 2.72 27.71
N ALA A 227 -3.43 1.60 27.00
CA ALA A 227 -2.35 0.69 26.63
C ALA A 227 -1.53 1.19 25.42
N ILE A 228 -2.03 2.18 24.66
CA ILE A 228 -1.34 2.75 23.51
C ILE A 228 -0.19 3.64 23.99
N LYS A 229 1.02 3.33 23.55
CA LYS A 229 2.27 3.97 23.98
C LYS A 229 3.17 4.24 22.77
N PRO A 230 3.87 5.38 22.72
CA PRO A 230 4.78 5.66 21.62
C PRO A 230 6.02 4.75 21.63
N ASN A 231 6.46 4.29 22.80
CA ASN A 231 7.64 3.43 22.93
C ASN A 231 7.23 1.98 23.13
N GLY A 232 7.95 1.06 22.47
CA GLY A 232 7.71 -0.38 22.59
C GLY A 232 6.65 -0.92 21.63
N GLN A 233 6.09 -0.09 20.75
CA GLN A 233 4.98 -0.44 19.87
C GLN A 233 5.22 0.01 18.42
N LEU A 234 4.72 -0.78 17.47
CA LEU A 234 4.79 -0.49 16.05
C LEU A 234 3.38 -0.39 15.46
N HIS A 235 3.16 0.63 14.64
CA HIS A 235 1.89 0.82 13.94
C HIS A 235 1.55 -0.38 13.04
N CYS A 236 0.27 -0.63 12.84
CA CYS A 236 -0.22 -1.82 12.12
C CYS A 236 0.41 -1.98 10.73
N TRP A 237 0.42 -0.92 9.93
CA TRP A 237 0.96 -0.93 8.56
C TRP A 237 2.41 -1.44 8.50
N ILE A 238 3.22 -1.01 9.46
CA ILE A 238 4.61 -1.46 9.63
C ILE A 238 4.68 -2.96 9.92
N ARG A 239 3.84 -3.44 10.85
CA ARG A 239 3.85 -4.84 11.30
C ARG A 239 3.37 -5.76 10.19
N SER A 240 2.37 -5.32 9.42
CA SER A 240 1.86 -6.02 8.24
C SER A 240 2.97 -6.24 7.19
N ILE A 241 3.70 -5.18 6.82
CA ILE A 241 4.84 -5.28 5.88
C ILE A 241 5.87 -6.30 6.38
N ILE A 242 6.27 -6.21 7.65
CA ILE A 242 7.25 -7.11 8.26
C ILE A 242 6.77 -8.57 8.24
N ALA A 243 5.53 -8.81 8.66
CA ALA A 243 4.96 -10.15 8.73
C ALA A 243 4.84 -10.78 7.35
N THR A 244 4.31 -10.04 6.38
CA THR A 244 4.15 -10.48 4.99
C THR A 244 5.50 -10.79 4.35
N LYS A 245 6.51 -9.99 4.65
CA LYS A 245 7.87 -10.20 4.14
C LYS A 245 8.50 -11.47 4.71
N LEU A 246 8.49 -11.63 6.03
CA LEU A 246 9.29 -12.67 6.71
C LEU A 246 8.58 -14.02 6.84
N ALA A 247 7.26 -14.07 6.81
CA ALA A 247 6.53 -15.31 7.08
C ALA A 247 6.54 -16.26 5.88
N ASN A 248 6.84 -17.53 6.14
CA ASN A 248 6.68 -18.61 5.17
C ASN A 248 5.38 -19.42 5.39
N THR A 249 4.76 -19.30 6.55
CA THR A 249 3.48 -19.95 6.88
C THR A 249 2.52 -18.97 7.52
N ALA A 250 1.23 -19.24 7.43
CA ALA A 250 0.19 -18.42 8.06
C ALA A 250 0.38 -18.28 9.58
N LYS A 251 0.77 -19.37 10.28
CA LYS A 251 1.11 -19.35 11.70
C LYS A 251 2.28 -18.42 12.01
N GLN A 252 3.36 -18.48 11.21
CA GLN A 252 4.50 -17.58 11.36
C GLN A 252 4.10 -16.12 11.14
N TRP A 253 3.24 -15.85 10.17
CA TRP A 253 2.73 -14.50 9.91
C TRP A 253 2.07 -13.92 11.16
N MET A 254 1.17 -14.66 11.79
CA MET A 254 0.53 -14.23 13.05
C MET A 254 1.53 -14.00 14.18
N GLN A 255 2.48 -14.92 14.38
CA GLN A 255 3.49 -14.80 15.43
C GLN A 255 4.39 -13.57 15.23
N ILE A 256 4.73 -13.25 13.98
CA ILE A 256 5.53 -12.07 13.64
C ILE A 256 4.69 -10.79 13.80
N PHE A 257 3.46 -10.77 13.31
CA PHE A 257 2.56 -9.62 13.38
C PHE A 257 2.20 -9.22 14.81
N ALA A 258 2.06 -10.20 15.72
CA ALA A 258 1.75 -9.97 17.14
C ALA A 258 2.87 -9.22 17.90
N ARG A 259 4.10 -9.25 17.39
CA ARG A 259 5.23 -8.52 18.00
C ARG A 259 4.98 -7.01 17.93
N TYR A 260 5.26 -6.33 19.04
CA TYR A 260 5.13 -4.86 19.16
C TYR A 260 3.71 -4.34 18.86
N ASN A 261 2.67 -5.10 19.18
CA ASN A 261 1.28 -4.66 19.01
C ASN A 261 1.04 -3.26 19.58
N SER A 262 0.49 -2.36 18.75
CA SER A 262 0.20 -0.98 19.11
C SER A 262 -1.22 -0.73 19.59
N GLY A 263 -2.16 -1.65 19.37
CA GLY A 263 -3.59 -1.36 19.58
C GLY A 263 -4.12 -0.26 18.65
N THR A 264 -3.45 -0.03 17.51
CA THR A 264 -3.85 0.92 16.45
C THR A 264 -4.11 0.16 15.16
N TYR A 265 -5.14 0.58 14.43
CA TYR A 265 -5.72 -0.15 13.28
C TYR A 265 -5.98 -1.62 13.65
N ASN A 266 -6.95 -1.78 14.54
CA ASN A 266 -7.30 -3.06 15.11
C ASN A 266 -8.17 -3.82 14.10
N ASN A 267 -7.86 -5.07 13.77
CA ASN A 267 -8.44 -5.77 12.63
C ASN A 267 -8.61 -7.29 12.90
N GLN A 268 -9.56 -7.93 12.22
CA GLN A 268 -9.55 -9.39 12.03
C GLN A 268 -8.71 -9.73 10.78
N TRP A 269 -7.55 -10.34 10.96
CA TRP A 269 -6.69 -10.81 9.87
C TRP A 269 -7.01 -12.26 9.52
N SER A 270 -7.17 -12.55 8.23
CA SER A 270 -7.31 -13.90 7.69
C SER A 270 -6.15 -14.19 6.75
N ILE A 271 -5.40 -15.26 7.02
CA ILE A 271 -4.23 -15.65 6.25
C ILE A 271 -4.44 -17.06 5.70
N VAL A 272 -4.51 -17.17 4.37
CA VAL A 272 -4.62 -18.42 3.64
C VAL A 272 -3.25 -18.83 3.12
N ASP A 273 -2.84 -20.07 3.42
CA ASP A 273 -1.61 -20.65 2.89
C ASP A 273 -1.92 -21.48 1.62
N TYR A 274 -1.80 -20.85 0.46
CA TYR A 274 -2.05 -21.48 -0.84
C TYR A 274 -1.10 -22.64 -1.16
N LYS A 275 0.03 -22.78 -0.45
CA LYS A 275 0.93 -23.94 -0.62
C LYS A 275 0.29 -25.24 -0.14
N LEU A 276 -0.67 -25.14 0.78
CA LEU A 276 -1.38 -26.29 1.34
C LEU A 276 -2.63 -26.66 0.54
N PHE A 277 -3.13 -25.76 -0.30
CA PHE A 277 -4.30 -26.01 -1.14
C PHE A 277 -3.92 -26.69 -2.46
N LYS A 278 -4.59 -27.80 -2.77
CA LYS A 278 -4.47 -28.50 -4.05
C LYS A 278 -5.86 -28.68 -4.67
N PRO A 279 -6.08 -28.19 -5.89
CA PRO A 279 -7.38 -28.34 -6.55
C PRO A 279 -7.79 -29.80 -6.69
N ASN A 280 -9.08 -30.08 -6.44
CA ASN A 280 -9.69 -31.42 -6.52
C ASN A 280 -9.16 -32.45 -5.51
N GLU A 281 -8.42 -32.03 -4.48
CA GLU A 281 -8.04 -32.86 -3.35
C GLU A 281 -8.81 -32.44 -2.09
N GLU A 282 -8.86 -33.33 -1.09
CA GLU A 282 -9.43 -32.99 0.21
C GLU A 282 -8.69 -31.83 0.87
N ILE A 283 -9.46 -30.94 1.51
CA ILE A 283 -8.91 -29.78 2.20
C ILE A 283 -8.09 -30.26 3.42
N PRO A 284 -6.85 -29.77 3.61
CA PRO A 284 -6.07 -30.12 4.78
C PRO A 284 -6.78 -29.76 6.08
N THR A 285 -6.74 -30.67 7.06
CA THR A 285 -7.41 -30.48 8.36
C THR A 285 -6.73 -29.45 9.26
N ASN A 286 -5.50 -29.04 8.95
CA ASN A 286 -4.72 -28.10 9.75
C ASN A 286 -3.95 -27.11 8.87
N ASN A 287 -3.73 -25.89 9.39
CA ASN A 287 -2.85 -24.84 8.86
C ASN A 287 -3.24 -24.14 7.55
N LEU A 288 -4.28 -24.57 6.84
CA LEU A 288 -4.70 -23.91 5.59
C LEU A 288 -5.12 -22.45 5.80
N LEU A 289 -5.94 -22.21 6.82
CA LEU A 289 -6.45 -20.88 7.17
C LEU A 289 -6.13 -20.60 8.64
N TRP A 290 -5.60 -19.40 8.88
CA TRP A 290 -5.45 -18.86 10.22
C TRP A 290 -6.20 -17.53 10.32
N VAL A 291 -6.97 -17.37 11.40
CA VAL A 291 -7.71 -16.15 11.72
C VAL A 291 -7.15 -15.57 13.01
N LEU A 292 -6.81 -14.28 12.99
CA LEU A 292 -6.40 -13.51 14.15
C LEU A 292 -7.36 -12.35 14.32
N GLU A 293 -8.14 -12.38 15.39
CA GLU A 293 -9.07 -11.30 15.70
C GLU A 293 -8.45 -10.27 16.64
N GLN A 294 -8.58 -9.03 16.23
CA GLN A 294 -8.98 -7.93 17.10
C GLN A 294 -10.51 -7.83 16.86
N ALA A 295 -11.37 -7.70 17.89
CA ALA A 295 -12.86 -7.84 17.86
C ALA A 295 -13.75 -6.59 17.53
N PRO A 296 -15.07 -6.67 17.22
CA PRO A 296 -15.75 -7.14 15.98
C PRO A 296 -16.73 -6.12 15.31
N TYR A 297 -17.27 -6.53 14.13
CA TYR A 297 -18.45 -6.12 13.30
C TYR A 297 -18.25 -5.30 12.01
N ALA A 298 -18.75 -5.83 10.85
CA ALA A 298 -19.49 -5.11 9.80
C ALA A 298 -19.97 -6.02 8.60
N PHE A 299 -20.88 -5.47 7.78
CA PHE A 299 -21.63 -6.07 6.66
C PHE A 299 -20.86 -6.21 5.32
N ILE A 300 -21.38 -6.98 4.35
CA ILE A 300 -20.68 -7.41 3.10
C ILE A 300 -20.35 -6.25 2.13
N SER A 301 -21.32 -5.40 1.77
CA SER A 301 -21.08 -4.25 0.86
C SER A 301 -22.04 -3.09 1.10
N THR A 302 -21.57 -1.93 1.55
CA THR A 302 -22.43 -0.82 2.05
C THR A 302 -22.54 0.35 1.05
N ARG A 303 -23.67 1.08 1.10
CA ARG A 303 -23.95 2.30 0.29
C ARG A 303 -24.54 3.41 1.17
N GLY A 304 -23.69 4.04 1.98
CA GLY A 304 -24.12 5.07 2.93
C GLY A 304 -24.62 6.37 2.27
N ASP A 305 -24.29 6.59 0.99
CA ASP A 305 -24.75 7.71 0.17
C ASP A 305 -26.22 7.58 -0.28
N LEU A 306 -26.82 6.39 -0.12
CA LEU A 306 -28.23 6.14 -0.45
C LEU A 306 -29.15 6.21 0.77
N ASN A 307 -28.59 6.35 1.97
CA ASN A 307 -29.38 6.48 3.18
C ASN A 307 -30.08 7.85 3.21
N PRO A 308 -31.34 7.96 3.66
CA PRO A 308 -32.03 9.25 3.75
C PRO A 308 -31.30 10.25 4.64
N SER A 309 -31.03 11.46 4.15
CA SER A 309 -30.36 12.51 4.94
C SER A 309 -31.16 12.95 6.18
N ASN A 310 -32.49 12.84 6.12
CA ASN A 310 -33.41 13.10 7.22
C ASN A 310 -33.86 11.83 7.98
N GLY A 311 -33.19 10.70 7.77
CA GLY A 311 -33.49 9.45 8.47
C GLY A 311 -33.12 9.51 9.96
N THR A 312 -33.77 8.64 10.75
CA THR A 312 -33.40 8.43 12.16
C THR A 312 -32.57 7.15 12.25
N TYR A 313 -31.41 7.20 12.91
CA TYR A 313 -30.45 6.12 12.98
C TYR A 313 -29.99 5.91 14.43
N GLU A 314 -29.84 4.66 14.86
CA GLU A 314 -29.42 4.32 16.23
C GLU A 314 -28.01 4.82 16.56
N ILE A 315 -27.12 4.76 15.56
CA ILE A 315 -25.79 5.35 15.61
C ILE A 315 -25.53 6.16 14.35
N SER A 316 -24.74 7.22 14.47
CA SER A 316 -24.41 8.12 13.35
C SER A 316 -23.81 7.37 12.15
N GLU A 317 -23.17 6.24 12.44
CA GLU A 317 -22.48 5.35 11.52
C GLU A 317 -23.39 4.71 10.47
N MET A 318 -24.67 4.58 10.79
CA MET A 318 -25.69 3.98 9.92
C MET A 318 -26.38 5.00 9.01
N GLY A 319 -26.12 6.30 9.19
CA GLY A 319 -26.84 7.38 8.50
C GLY A 319 -26.39 7.67 7.07
N HIS A 320 -26.92 8.76 6.49
CA HIS A 320 -26.45 9.33 5.22
C HIS A 320 -25.02 9.81 5.33
N ARG A 321 -24.13 9.27 4.52
CA ARG A 321 -22.69 9.55 4.64
C ARG A 321 -21.92 9.26 3.37
N ASN A 322 -20.82 10.00 3.24
CA ASN A 322 -19.81 9.78 2.21
C ASN A 322 -18.93 8.55 2.52
N SER A 323 -19.55 7.39 2.70
CA SER A 323 -18.95 6.12 3.10
C SER A 323 -19.70 4.96 2.46
N GLY A 324 -18.97 3.92 2.11
CA GLY A 324 -19.53 2.71 1.51
C GLY A 324 -18.42 1.71 1.20
N SER A 325 -18.82 0.57 0.65
CA SER A 325 -17.88 -0.35 0.01
C SER A 325 -17.50 0.21 -1.34
N ILE A 326 -16.20 0.20 -1.60
CA ILE A 326 -15.62 1.02 -2.67
C ILE A 326 -14.84 0.20 -3.68
N ASP A 327 -14.70 -1.10 -3.45
CA ASP A 327 -14.09 -2.04 -4.37
C ASP A 327 -14.49 -3.48 -4.04
N TYR A 328 -14.04 -4.39 -4.92
CA TYR A 328 -13.89 -5.81 -4.67
C TYR A 328 -12.50 -6.26 -5.15
N LYS A 329 -11.89 -7.21 -4.43
CA LYS A 329 -10.69 -7.94 -4.87
C LYS A 329 -10.88 -9.43 -4.62
N GLY A 330 -10.52 -10.27 -5.58
CA GLY A 330 -10.60 -11.72 -5.45
C GLY A 330 -9.51 -12.44 -6.23
N THR A 331 -8.88 -13.44 -5.61
CA THR A 331 -7.93 -14.33 -6.29
C THR A 331 -8.41 -15.77 -6.18
N ASN A 332 -7.86 -16.63 -7.02
CA ASN A 332 -8.04 -18.07 -6.96
C ASN A 332 -6.67 -18.75 -7.10
N TYR A 333 -6.64 -20.08 -6.98
CA TYR A 333 -5.40 -20.84 -7.05
C TYR A 333 -4.57 -20.58 -8.33
N GLN A 334 -5.22 -20.36 -9.48
CA GLN A 334 -4.50 -20.13 -10.74
C GLN A 334 -3.94 -18.71 -10.83
N LEU A 335 -4.74 -17.71 -10.44
CA LEU A 335 -4.30 -16.31 -10.42
C LEU A 335 -3.18 -16.11 -9.39
N PHE A 336 -3.33 -16.71 -8.21
CA PHE A 336 -2.38 -16.58 -7.11
C PHE A 336 -0.96 -17.05 -7.46
N LYS A 337 -0.81 -18.08 -8.32
CA LYS A 337 0.51 -18.56 -8.77
C LYS A 337 1.38 -17.47 -9.39
N ASN A 338 0.75 -16.45 -9.97
CA ASN A 338 1.41 -15.29 -10.57
C ASN A 338 1.15 -14.00 -9.77
N LEU A 339 0.70 -14.10 -8.52
CA LEU A 339 0.24 -12.98 -7.68
C LEU A 339 -0.81 -12.10 -8.37
N ARG A 340 -1.66 -12.68 -9.21
CA ARG A 340 -2.76 -11.99 -9.89
C ARG A 340 -4.03 -12.05 -9.06
N PHE A 341 -4.94 -11.15 -9.32
CA PHE A 341 -6.30 -11.14 -8.79
C PHE A 341 -7.22 -10.34 -9.70
N LYS A 342 -8.51 -10.57 -9.55
CA LYS A 342 -9.57 -9.75 -10.11
C LYS A 342 -9.88 -8.61 -9.18
N ALA A 343 -10.20 -7.45 -9.75
CA ALA A 343 -10.52 -6.27 -8.99
C ALA A 343 -11.62 -5.46 -9.67
N TRP A 344 -12.50 -4.87 -8.87
CA TRP A 344 -13.58 -4.02 -9.34
C TRP A 344 -13.56 -2.73 -8.53
N SER A 345 -13.41 -1.58 -9.19
CA SER A 345 -13.37 -0.28 -8.52
C SER A 345 -14.74 0.37 -8.47
N GLY A 346 -15.04 1.02 -7.35
CA GLY A 346 -16.22 1.87 -7.15
C GLY A 346 -17.29 1.23 -6.27
N PRO A 347 -18.29 2.04 -5.87
CA PRO A 347 -19.46 1.53 -5.15
C PRO A 347 -20.25 0.54 -6.00
N THR A 348 -20.87 -0.45 -5.36
CA THR A 348 -21.75 -1.39 -6.05
C THR A 348 -22.94 -0.67 -6.70
N TYR A 349 -23.28 -1.07 -7.92
CA TYR A 349 -24.35 -0.48 -8.74
C TYR A 349 -25.29 -1.53 -9.38
N ASP A 350 -25.29 -2.76 -8.84
CA ASP A 350 -26.29 -3.77 -9.19
C ASP A 350 -26.71 -4.49 -7.90
N PRO A 351 -27.97 -4.37 -7.46
CA PRO A 351 -29.12 -3.72 -8.11
C PRO A 351 -29.26 -2.21 -7.83
N LEU A 352 -28.23 -1.56 -7.25
CA LEU A 352 -28.31 -0.17 -6.78
C LEU A 352 -27.99 0.86 -7.89
N PRO A 353 -28.41 2.13 -7.78
CA PRO A 353 -28.03 3.14 -8.78
C PRO A 353 -26.51 3.35 -8.86
N VAL A 354 -25.99 3.60 -10.07
CA VAL A 354 -24.60 4.00 -10.31
C VAL A 354 -24.28 5.26 -9.51
N PHE A 355 -23.17 5.21 -8.76
CA PHE A 355 -22.70 6.38 -8.04
C PHE A 355 -22.11 7.43 -8.99
N SER A 356 -22.50 8.69 -8.82
CA SER A 356 -21.95 9.82 -9.58
C SER A 356 -21.75 11.03 -8.68
N TRP A 357 -20.55 11.60 -8.72
CA TRP A 357 -20.23 12.86 -8.05
C TRP A 357 -21.07 14.04 -8.55
N ALA A 358 -21.60 13.96 -9.77
CA ALA A 358 -22.44 15.02 -10.33
C ALA A 358 -23.89 14.98 -9.80
N THR A 359 -24.36 13.84 -9.32
CA THR A 359 -25.76 13.66 -8.88
C THR A 359 -25.91 13.47 -7.37
N THR A 360 -24.82 13.18 -6.66
CA THR A 360 -24.83 13.10 -5.19
C THR A 360 -25.01 14.49 -4.58
N ASP A 361 -25.72 14.56 -3.46
CA ASP A 361 -25.84 15.75 -2.61
C ASP A 361 -24.58 15.99 -1.75
N ILE A 362 -23.64 15.04 -1.73
CA ILE A 362 -22.40 15.09 -0.96
C ILE A 362 -21.36 15.99 -1.64
N GLN A 363 -21.07 17.13 -1.01
CA GLN A 363 -20.08 18.10 -1.50
C GLN A 363 -18.72 17.93 -0.80
N VAL A 364 -17.76 17.28 -1.48
CA VAL A 364 -16.38 17.11 -0.99
C VAL A 364 -15.35 17.20 -2.10
N ASN A 365 -14.08 17.43 -1.75
CA ASN A 365 -12.96 17.30 -2.68
C ASN A 365 -12.84 15.85 -3.20
N HIS A 366 -12.75 15.71 -4.52
CA HIS A 366 -12.57 14.44 -5.21
C HIS A 366 -11.67 14.60 -6.45
N TYR A 367 -10.59 15.39 -6.32
CA TYR A 367 -9.64 15.65 -7.40
C TYR A 367 -9.13 14.34 -8.02
N GLY A 368 -9.08 14.31 -9.36
CA GLY A 368 -8.61 13.16 -10.13
C GLY A 368 -9.51 11.92 -10.10
N GLN A 369 -10.68 11.99 -9.46
CA GLN A 369 -11.64 10.90 -9.48
C GLN A 369 -12.57 11.00 -10.69
N PRO A 370 -12.97 9.87 -11.29
CA PRO A 370 -14.03 9.80 -12.28
C PRO A 370 -15.34 10.38 -11.73
N THR A 371 -16.08 11.12 -12.54
CA THR A 371 -17.38 11.66 -12.13
C THR A 371 -18.41 10.55 -11.94
N ILE A 372 -18.43 9.55 -12.83
CA ILE A 372 -19.36 8.41 -12.81
C ILE A 372 -18.56 7.15 -12.49
N TRP A 373 -19.01 6.37 -11.51
CA TRP A 373 -18.36 5.14 -11.07
C TRP A 373 -19.11 3.91 -11.58
N GLN A 374 -18.93 3.62 -12.87
CA GLN A 374 -19.54 2.47 -13.57
C GLN A 374 -18.48 1.59 -14.23
N PHE A 375 -17.48 1.18 -13.45
CA PHE A 375 -16.41 0.33 -13.95
C PHE A 375 -16.85 -1.14 -14.01
N LYS A 376 -16.10 -1.94 -14.77
CA LYS A 376 -16.22 -3.41 -14.79
C LYS A 376 -15.07 -4.02 -14.00
N GLU A 377 -15.21 -5.29 -13.64
CA GLU A 377 -14.12 -6.09 -13.11
C GLU A 377 -12.95 -6.13 -14.13
N ILE A 378 -11.74 -5.94 -13.62
CA ILE A 378 -10.49 -6.16 -14.35
C ILE A 378 -9.72 -7.31 -13.71
N GLU A 379 -8.89 -7.98 -14.50
CA GLU A 379 -7.91 -8.94 -14.00
C GLU A 379 -6.52 -8.33 -14.09
N THR A 380 -5.73 -8.43 -13.02
CA THR A 380 -4.37 -7.87 -13.02
C THR A 380 -3.43 -8.67 -13.89
N GLU A 381 -2.56 -7.98 -14.62
CA GLU A 381 -1.48 -8.54 -15.44
C GLU A 381 -0.19 -7.81 -15.11
N TRP A 382 0.88 -8.57 -14.84
CA TRP A 382 2.19 -8.04 -14.46
C TRP A 382 3.17 -8.26 -15.60
N GLU A 383 3.91 -7.22 -15.98
CA GLU A 383 5.08 -7.38 -16.85
C GLU A 383 6.24 -8.03 -16.11
N THR A 384 6.31 -7.84 -14.80
CA THR A 384 7.37 -8.41 -13.96
C THR A 384 7.22 -9.93 -13.89
N VAL A 385 8.21 -10.65 -14.41
CA VAL A 385 8.25 -12.11 -14.31
C VAL A 385 8.86 -12.52 -12.97
N LEU A 386 8.08 -13.23 -12.15
CA LEU A 386 8.56 -13.76 -10.89
C LEU A 386 9.63 -14.84 -11.13
N SER A 387 10.84 -14.61 -10.61
CA SER A 387 11.90 -15.63 -10.61
C SER A 387 11.49 -16.80 -9.71
N LYS A 388 11.28 -17.98 -10.31
CA LYS A 388 10.96 -19.22 -9.60
C LYS A 388 12.01 -19.59 -8.57
#